data_AF-A0A517XVG8-F1
#
_entry.id   AF-A0A517XVG8-F1
#
_cell.length_a   1.000
_cell.length_b   1.000
_cell.length_c   1.000
_cell.angle_alpha   90.00
_cell.angle_beta   90.00
_cell.angle_gamma   90.00
#
_symmetry.space_group_name_H-M   'P 1'
#
loop_
_entity.id
_entity.type
_entity.pdbx_description
1 polymer ?
#
loop_
_entity_poly.entity_id
_entity_poly.type
_entity_poly.pdbx_seq_one_letter_code
_entity_poly.pdbx_strand_id
1 'polypeptide(L)'
;MARKKVGPPTAALTAQRAARLYKLLTLLGDGPQSRRLLLTRLKLDVRGFYRDLETLRGFSIDVAPGFDTRYTLTGSVDDALAKLPFPDPGLNVRDALQLCNGSSPAHRRLKQRVSAFLQNGTGPKPR
;
A
#
# COMPACT_ATOMS: atom_id res chain seq x y z
N MET A 1 26.50 6.80 19.53
CA MET A 1 25.09 6.39 19.74
C MET A 1 24.30 6.60 18.44
N ALA A 2 24.26 5.60 17.56
CA ALA A 2 23.54 5.70 16.29
C ALA A 2 22.04 5.47 16.52
N ARG A 3 21.22 6.48 16.22
CA ARG A 3 19.76 6.34 16.22
C ARG A 3 19.36 5.38 15.10
N LYS A 4 19.02 4.14 15.45
CA LYS A 4 18.33 3.21 14.57
C LYS A 4 17.00 3.86 14.19
N LYS A 5 16.88 4.38 12.97
CA LYS A 5 15.57 4.75 12.40
C LYS A 5 14.79 3.44 12.28
N VAL A 6 14.00 3.15 13.31
CA VAL A 6 12.93 2.16 13.23
C VAL A 6 11.91 2.79 12.28
N GLY A 7 12.01 2.44 11.00
CA GLY A 7 10.94 2.73 10.05
C GLY A 7 9.63 2.20 10.64
N PRO A 8 8.49 2.85 10.37
CA PRO A 8 7.22 2.43 10.93
C PRO A 8 7.06 0.94 10.67
N PRO A 9 6.70 0.12 11.68
CA PRO A 9 6.41 -1.27 11.44
C PRO A 9 5.38 -1.29 10.31
N THR A 10 5.70 -1.98 9.22
CA THR A 10 4.69 -2.43 8.26
C THR A 10 3.74 -3.31 9.06
N ALA A 11 2.83 -2.70 9.81
CA ALA A 11 1.65 -3.35 10.33
C ALA A 11 1.02 -3.96 9.10
N ALA A 12 1.13 -5.29 8.98
CA ALA A 12 0.77 -6.03 7.80
C ALA A 12 -0.60 -5.54 7.34
N LEU A 13 -0.60 -4.74 6.27
CA LEU A 13 -1.82 -4.12 5.79
C LEU A 13 -2.70 -5.29 5.37
N THR A 14 -3.80 -5.54 6.07
CA THR A 14 -4.65 -6.68 5.71
C THR A 14 -5.21 -6.49 4.30
N ALA A 15 -5.51 -7.58 3.60
CA ALA A 15 -6.11 -7.52 2.25
C ALA A 15 -7.35 -6.62 2.20
N GLN A 16 -8.23 -6.75 3.19
CA GLN A 16 -9.44 -5.92 3.31
C GLN A 16 -9.11 -4.44 3.48
N ARG A 17 -8.08 -4.12 4.26
CA ARG A 17 -7.67 -2.73 4.49
C ARG A 17 -7.00 -2.13 3.25
N ALA A 18 -6.14 -2.87 2.59
CA ALA A 18 -5.50 -2.45 1.34
C ALA A 18 -6.53 -2.15 0.24
N ALA A 19 -7.52 -3.05 0.05
CA ALA A 19 -8.60 -2.84 -0.91
C ALA A 19 -9.41 -1.57 -0.60
N ARG A 20 -9.67 -1.29 0.67
CA ARG A 20 -10.38 -0.08 1.09
C ARG A 20 -9.56 1.20 0.85
N LEU A 21 -8.25 1.17 1.14
CA LEU A 21 -7.35 2.29 0.87
C LEU A 21 -7.22 2.56 -0.63
N TYR A 22 -7.08 1.52 -1.45
CA TYR A 22 -7.11 1.63 -2.91
C TYR A 22 -8.39 2.35 -3.37
N LYS A 23 -9.55 1.89 -2.90
CA LYS A 23 -10.85 2.50 -3.25
C LYS A 23 -10.95 3.97 -2.82
N LEU A 24 -10.43 4.34 -1.64
CA LEU A 24 -10.38 5.74 -1.21
C LEU A 24 -9.53 6.58 -2.18
N LEU A 25 -8.33 6.11 -2.54
CA LEU A 25 -7.45 6.84 -3.45
C LEU A 25 -8.07 7.01 -4.85
N THR A 26 -8.73 5.98 -5.37
CA THR A 26 -9.46 6.08 -6.66
C THR A 26 -10.59 7.11 -6.59
N LEU A 27 -11.41 7.10 -5.52
CA LEU A 27 -12.49 8.08 -5.35
C LEU A 27 -11.99 9.53 -5.27
N LEU A 28 -10.81 9.74 -4.68
CA LEU A 28 -10.16 11.05 -4.60
C LEU A 28 -9.46 11.44 -5.90
N GLY A 29 -9.17 10.46 -6.76
CA GLY A 29 -8.69 10.66 -8.13
C GLY A 29 -9.71 11.32 -9.05
N ASP A 30 -10.99 11.05 -8.81
CA ASP A 30 -12.10 11.67 -9.55
C ASP A 30 -12.35 13.13 -9.12
N GLY A 31 -11.66 13.62 -8.08
CA GLY A 31 -11.74 14.99 -7.57
C GLY A 31 -12.08 15.09 -6.07
N PRO A 32 -12.28 16.32 -5.55
CA PRO A 32 -12.57 16.54 -4.13
C PRO A 32 -13.87 15.87 -3.66
N GLN A 33 -13.78 15.04 -2.61
CA GLN A 33 -14.90 14.25 -2.09
C GLN A 33 -15.35 14.71 -0.70
N SER A 34 -16.67 14.75 -0.46
CA SER A 34 -17.18 15.01 0.89
C SER A 34 -16.95 13.82 1.82
N ARG A 35 -16.72 14.10 3.12
CA ARG A 35 -16.59 13.05 4.15
C ARG A 35 -17.77 12.09 4.15
N ARG A 36 -19.00 12.63 4.03
CA ARG A 36 -20.24 11.83 4.03
C ARG A 36 -20.22 10.81 2.89
N LEU A 37 -19.88 11.24 1.67
CA LEU A 37 -19.79 10.36 0.51
C LEU A 37 -18.72 9.27 0.72
N LEU A 38 -17.54 9.63 1.22
CA LEU A 38 -16.45 8.68 1.49
C LEU A 38 -16.87 7.61 2.50
N LEU A 39 -17.46 8.00 3.64
CA LEU A 39 -17.94 7.05 4.65
C LEU A 39 -18.97 6.07 4.08
N THR A 40 -19.94 6.57 3.30
CA THR A 40 -20.97 5.73 2.67
C THR A 40 -20.37 4.77 1.64
N ARG A 41 -19.50 5.25 0.73
CA ARG A 41 -18.91 4.43 -0.35
C ARG A 41 -17.91 3.40 0.17
N LEU A 42 -17.21 3.73 1.24
CA LEU A 42 -16.23 2.84 1.88
C LEU A 42 -16.86 1.93 2.94
N LYS A 43 -18.14 2.13 3.29
CA LYS A 43 -18.86 1.41 4.35
C LYS A 43 -18.07 1.43 5.66
N LEU A 44 -17.66 2.63 6.06
CA LEU A 44 -16.73 2.86 7.16
C LEU A 44 -17.34 3.86 8.15
N ASP A 45 -17.02 3.68 9.43
CA ASP A 45 -17.36 4.66 10.46
C ASP A 45 -16.33 5.80 10.50
N VAL A 46 -16.64 6.84 11.28
CA VAL A 46 -15.79 8.03 11.38
C VAL A 46 -14.40 7.68 11.93
N ARG A 47 -14.33 6.79 12.93
CA ARG A 47 -13.06 6.39 13.55
C ARG A 47 -12.20 5.60 12.57
N GLY A 48 -12.78 4.62 11.88
CA GLY A 48 -12.11 3.84 10.84
C GLY A 48 -11.57 4.72 9.72
N PHE A 49 -12.32 5.75 9.33
CA PHE A 49 -11.89 6.71 8.31
C PHE A 49 -10.63 7.46 8.72
N TYR A 50 -10.60 8.05 9.92
CA TYR A 50 -9.39 8.73 10.39
C TYR A 50 -8.20 7.79 10.60
N ARG A 51 -8.43 6.54 11.02
CA ARG A 51 -7.36 5.53 11.10
C ARG A 51 -6.75 5.21 9.74
N ASP A 52 -7.58 5.17 8.69
CA ASP A 52 -7.13 4.95 7.33
C ASP A 52 -6.36 6.15 6.78
N LEU A 53 -6.79 7.39 7.08
CA LEU A 53 -6.00 8.59 6.77
C LEU A 53 -4.63 8.57 7.46
N GLU A 54 -4.56 8.17 8.72
CA GLU A 54 -3.30 8.05 9.45
C GLU A 54 -2.38 6.99 8.84
N THR A 55 -2.95 5.89 8.37
CA THR A 55 -2.19 4.83 7.69
C THR A 55 -1.65 5.28 6.34
N LEU A 56 -2.42 6.04 5.56
CA LEU A 56 -1.93 6.65 4.32
C LEU A 56 -0.79 7.64 4.59
N ARG A 57 -0.92 8.47 5.64
CA ARG A 57 0.15 9.37 6.08
C ARG A 57 1.42 8.61 6.46
N GLY A 58 1.29 7.46 7.11
CA GLY A 58 2.40 6.54 7.40
C GLY A 58 3.12 6.03 6.14
N PHE A 59 2.44 5.98 4.99
CA PHE A 59 3.02 5.68 3.67
C PHE A 59 3.42 6.94 2.88
N SER A 60 3.45 8.11 3.52
CA SER A 60 3.72 9.39 2.87
C SER A 60 2.74 9.70 1.73
N ILE A 61 1.47 9.31 1.93
CA ILE A 61 0.32 9.64 1.09
C ILE A 61 -0.55 10.62 1.87
N ASP A 62 -0.56 11.88 1.47
CA ASP A 62 -1.30 12.92 2.17
C ASP A 62 -2.68 13.13 1.57
N VAL A 63 -3.69 13.06 2.43
CA VAL A 63 -5.08 13.38 2.10
C VAL A 63 -5.53 14.45 3.08
N ALA A 64 -5.85 15.63 2.57
CA ALA A 64 -6.17 16.80 3.38
C ALA A 64 -7.57 17.34 3.05
N PRO A 65 -8.29 17.89 4.04
CA PRO A 65 -9.47 18.69 3.74
C PRO A 65 -9.04 19.95 2.99
N GLY A 66 -9.65 20.20 1.83
CA GLY A 66 -9.57 21.45 1.11
C GLY A 66 -10.40 22.55 1.79
N PHE A 67 -10.38 23.74 1.19
CA PHE A 67 -11.04 24.94 1.71
C PHE A 67 -12.55 24.78 1.94
N ASP A 68 -13.19 23.87 1.21
CA ASP A 68 -14.62 23.61 1.24
C ASP A 68 -15.01 22.37 2.08
N THR A 69 -14.12 21.94 2.98
CA THR A 69 -14.29 20.74 3.84
C THR A 69 -14.32 19.40 3.10
N ARG A 70 -14.14 19.39 1.77
CA ARG A 70 -13.98 18.16 1.00
C ARG A 70 -12.54 17.68 1.07
N TYR A 71 -12.37 16.37 1.13
CA TYR A 71 -11.05 15.75 1.14
C TYR A 71 -10.48 15.69 -0.28
N THR A 72 -9.19 15.96 -0.37
CA THR A 72 -8.41 15.95 -1.61
C THR A 72 -7.15 15.14 -1.41
N LEU A 73 -6.73 14.42 -2.45
CA LEU A 73 -5.43 13.77 -2.47
C LEU A 73 -4.37 14.81 -2.85
N THR A 74 -3.31 14.89 -2.07
CA THR A 74 -2.16 15.73 -2.42
C THR A 74 -1.29 14.98 -3.43
N GLY A 75 -1.19 15.50 -4.65
CA GLY A 75 -0.45 14.86 -5.75
C GLY A 75 -1.33 13.99 -6.64
N SER A 76 -0.72 13.06 -7.37
CA SER A 76 -1.43 12.18 -8.30
C SER A 76 -1.85 10.85 -7.64
N VAL A 77 -2.89 10.22 -8.19
CA VAL A 77 -3.31 8.86 -7.78
C VAL A 77 -2.19 7.87 -8.04
N ASP A 78 -1.47 8.00 -9.16
CA ASP A 78 -0.41 7.07 -9.54
C ASP A 78 0.75 7.08 -8.52
N ASP A 79 1.18 8.28 -8.11
CA ASP A 79 2.21 8.44 -7.07
C ASP A 79 1.77 7.87 -5.72
N ALA A 80 0.49 8.01 -5.39
CA ALA A 80 -0.06 7.44 -4.16
C ALA A 80 -0.10 5.91 -4.22
N LEU A 81 -0.52 5.33 -5.37
CA LEU A 81 -0.54 3.89 -5.57
C LEU A 81 0.86 3.27 -5.56
N ALA A 82 1.87 3.98 -6.08
CA ALA A 82 3.26 3.54 -6.03
C ALA A 82 3.82 3.39 -4.61
N LYS A 83 3.24 4.10 -3.62
CA LYS A 83 3.62 4.07 -2.20
C LYS A 83 2.79 3.09 -1.37
N LEU A 84 1.57 2.77 -1.80
CA LEU A 84 0.67 1.91 -1.06
C LEU A 84 1.18 0.45 -1.07
N PRO A 85 1.44 -0.19 0.08
CA PRO A 85 1.89 -1.57 0.08
C PRO A 85 0.75 -2.48 -0.37
N PHE A 86 1.10 -3.41 -1.26
CA PHE A 86 0.20 -4.47 -1.69
C PHE A 86 0.40 -5.70 -0.79
N PRO A 87 -0.64 -6.16 -0.06
CA PRO A 87 -0.55 -7.39 0.73
C PRO A 87 -0.30 -8.59 -0.16
N ASP A 88 0.21 -9.67 0.43
CA ASP A 88 0.43 -10.92 -0.32
C ASP A 88 -0.90 -11.39 -0.95
N PRO A 89 -0.99 -11.44 -2.29
CA PRO A 89 -2.20 -11.88 -3.00
C PRO A 89 -2.43 -13.39 -2.94
N GLY A 90 -1.56 -14.18 -2.28
CA GLY A 90 -1.66 -15.63 -2.24
C GLY A 90 -1.11 -16.31 -3.50
N LEU A 91 -0.02 -15.75 -4.07
CA LEU A 91 0.63 -16.34 -5.23
C LEU A 91 1.42 -17.60 -4.86
N ASN A 92 1.27 -18.66 -5.64
CA ASN A 92 2.18 -19.81 -5.55
C ASN A 92 3.51 -19.51 -6.28
N VAL A 93 4.52 -20.36 -6.05
CA VAL A 93 5.88 -20.18 -6.61
C VAL A 93 5.87 -20.16 -8.13
N ARG A 94 5.04 -21.01 -8.77
CA ARG A 94 4.95 -21.08 -10.24
C ARG A 94 4.42 -19.77 -10.82
N ASP A 95 3.36 -19.23 -10.25
CA ASP A 95 2.74 -17.98 -10.70
C ASP A 95 3.69 -16.80 -10.47
N ALA A 96 4.37 -16.76 -9.32
CA ALA A 96 5.37 -15.74 -9.03
C ALA A 96 6.53 -15.76 -10.05
N LEU A 97 7.05 -16.94 -10.41
CA LEU A 97 8.07 -17.08 -11.44
C LEU A 97 7.57 -16.65 -12.82
N GLN A 98 6.34 -17.02 -13.19
CA GLN A 98 5.74 -16.60 -14.46
C GLN A 98 5.60 -15.07 -14.53
N LEU A 99 5.13 -14.43 -13.45
CA LEU A 99 5.01 -12.98 -13.35
C LEU A 99 6.37 -12.26 -13.36
N CYS A 100 7.50 -12.96 -13.15
CA CYS A 100 8.84 -12.37 -13.26
C CYS A 100 9.38 -12.26 -14.69
N ASN A 101 8.73 -12.89 -15.69
CA ASN A 101 9.31 -13.06 -17.03
C ASN A 101 9.23 -11.83 -17.97
N GLY A 102 8.66 -10.71 -17.52
CA GLY A 102 8.61 -9.47 -18.31
C GLY A 102 9.84 -8.58 -18.17
N SER A 103 9.86 -7.48 -18.95
CA SER A 103 11.03 -6.59 -19.08
C SER A 103 10.91 -5.26 -18.32
N SER A 104 9.74 -4.94 -17.76
CA SER A 104 9.49 -3.65 -17.09
C SER A 104 10.23 -3.53 -15.75
N PRO A 105 10.41 -2.31 -15.20
CA PRO A 105 11.02 -2.12 -13.88
C PRO A 105 10.33 -2.92 -12.77
N ALA A 106 9.00 -3.05 -12.82
CA ALA A 106 8.22 -3.84 -11.86
C ALA A 106 8.58 -5.33 -11.92
N HIS A 107 8.71 -5.90 -13.13
CA HIS A 107 9.16 -7.29 -13.31
C HIS A 107 10.56 -7.52 -12.74
N ARG A 108 11.49 -6.58 -12.99
CA ARG A 108 12.86 -6.67 -12.46
C ARG A 108 12.88 -6.63 -10.92
N ARG A 109 12.11 -5.74 -10.31
CA ARG A 109 11.96 -5.67 -8.84
C ARG A 109 11.35 -6.95 -8.27
N LEU A 110 10.31 -7.49 -8.91
CA LEU A 110 9.68 -8.75 -8.51
C LEU A 110 10.67 -9.92 -8.62
N LYS A 111 11.38 -10.03 -9.74
CA LYS A 111 12.40 -11.06 -9.98
C LYS A 111 13.50 -11.03 -8.92
N GLN A 112 13.99 -9.85 -8.55
CA GLN A 112 14.96 -9.69 -7.47
C GLN A 112 14.42 -10.20 -6.13
N ARG A 113 13.18 -9.84 -5.76
CA ARG A 113 12.54 -10.29 -4.52
C ARG A 113 12.31 -11.80 -4.49
N VAL A 114 11.81 -12.38 -5.57
CA VAL A 114 11.60 -13.84 -5.69
C VAL A 114 12.93 -14.59 -5.62
N SER A 115 13.97 -14.10 -6.33
CA SER A 115 15.30 -14.72 -6.29
C SER A 115 15.89 -14.69 -4.88
N ALA A 116 15.78 -13.56 -4.17
CA ALA A 116 16.25 -13.44 -2.79
C ALA A 116 15.47 -14.37 -1.85
N PHE A 117 14.16 -14.49 -2.01
CA PHE A 117 13.33 -15.43 -1.24
C PHE A 117 13.77 -16.87 -1.43
N LEU A 118 14.04 -17.30 -2.67
CA LEU A 118 14.48 -18.66 -2.99
C LEU A 118 15.90 -18.96 -2.49
N GLN A 119 16.81 -17.97 -2.50
CA GLN A 119 18.20 -18.14 -2.03
C GLN A 119 18.32 -18.20 -0.50
N ASN A 120 17.47 -17.45 0.21
CA ASN A 120 17.44 -17.40 1.68
C ASN A 120 16.88 -18.69 2.33
N GLY A 121 16.45 -19.67 1.55
CA GLY A 121 16.05 -21.01 2.03
C GLY A 121 17.21 -21.90 2.48
N THR A 122 18.47 -21.45 2.36
CA THR A 122 19.65 -22.18 2.83
C THR A 122 19.88 -21.88 4.30
N GLY A 123 19.16 -22.56 5.20
CA GLY A 123 19.45 -22.56 6.63
C GLY A 123 20.87 -23.08 6.92
N PRO A 124 21.47 -22.75 8.08
CA PRO A 124 22.83 -23.17 8.41
C PRO A 124 22.92 -24.71 8.36
N LYS A 125 23.93 -25.21 7.64
CA LYS A 125 24.25 -26.64 7.53
C LYS A 125 24.48 -27.19 8.94
N PRO A 126 23.79 -28.25 9.39
CA PRO A 126 24.08 -28.86 10.68
C PRO A 126 25.53 -29.34 10.66
N ARG A 127 26.29 -28.94 11.69
CA ARG A 127 27.63 -29.44 11.96
C ARG A 127 27.54 -30.85 12.53
#